data_AF-A0A8B6D5K7-F1
#
_entry.id   AF-A0A8B6D5K7-F1
#
_cell.length_a   1.000
_cell.length_b   1.000
_cell.length_c   1.000
_cell.angle_alpha   90.00
_cell.angle_beta   90.00
_cell.angle_gamma   90.00
#
_symmetry.space_group_name_H-M   'P 1'
#
loop_
_entity.id
_entity.type
_entity.pdbx_description
1 polymer ?
#
loop_
_entity_poly.entity_id
_entity_poly.type
_entity_poly.pdbx_seq_one_letter_code
_entity_poly.pdbx_strand_id
1 'polypeptide(L)'
;MYSYFLTIYSLVLFASDVNAYSSGSPDAFCQYDRLDGRNVILRPGHNVRPRNPAPHGYRLETGQFNPKSLRVTLRAAPNDYFRGFFVQATRADFPLEAINRPAYGTFRPLDANSQARRCRAAVGGVGGITHTNNRDKNVVSFDWYPPASCNLGNVQFVATVVKQYNEYWVDVRSPNVTGIGFQGERGILCQLYNDPFNTGIQQEVIRLLSQQQQQQGQQQGQQQQARTAG
;
A
#
# COMPACT_ATOMS: atom_id res chain seq x y z
N MET A 1 14.29 -14.27 72.69
CA MET A 1 13.95 -15.16 71.55
C MET A 1 13.62 -14.26 70.36
N TYR A 2 14.51 -14.21 69.38
CA TYR A 2 14.33 -13.43 68.15
C TYR A 2 13.45 -14.24 67.19
N SER A 3 12.40 -13.65 66.62
CA SER A 3 11.66 -14.26 65.52
C SER A 3 11.45 -13.25 64.40
N TYR A 4 11.92 -13.64 63.23
CA TYR A 4 12.15 -12.84 62.04
C TYR A 4 10.83 -12.59 61.27
N PHE A 5 10.54 -11.33 60.94
CA PHE A 5 9.47 -10.98 60.00
C PHE A 5 9.98 -11.13 58.56
N LEU A 6 9.51 -12.16 57.85
CA LEU A 6 9.71 -12.33 56.41
C LEU A 6 8.79 -11.37 55.64
N THR A 7 9.36 -10.34 55.03
CA THR A 7 8.66 -9.49 54.06
C THR A 7 8.83 -10.09 52.66
N ILE A 8 7.73 -10.58 52.09
CA ILE A 8 7.70 -11.09 50.71
C ILE A 8 7.63 -9.90 49.75
N TYR A 9 8.73 -9.62 49.04
CA TYR A 9 8.72 -8.67 47.93
C TYR A 9 8.09 -9.36 46.70
N SER A 10 6.84 -9.02 46.40
CA SER A 10 6.17 -9.45 45.17
C SER A 10 6.75 -8.66 43.99
N LEU A 11 7.56 -9.34 43.17
CA LEU A 11 8.12 -8.79 41.94
C LEU A 11 7.01 -8.74 40.88
N VAL A 12 6.31 -7.60 40.81
CA VAL A 12 5.30 -7.32 39.78
C VAL A 12 6.04 -7.12 38.46
N LEU A 13 6.13 -8.20 37.68
CA LEU A 13 6.49 -8.12 36.26
C LEU A 13 5.35 -7.42 35.53
N PHE A 14 5.51 -6.12 35.27
CA PHE A 14 4.71 -5.43 34.27
C PHE A 14 5.08 -6.01 32.91
N ALA A 15 4.38 -7.07 32.49
CA ALA A 15 4.30 -7.42 31.09
C ALA A 15 3.57 -6.27 30.39
N SER A 16 4.33 -5.33 29.84
CA SER A 16 3.79 -4.37 28.90
C SER A 16 3.38 -5.15 27.66
N ASP A 17 2.09 -5.44 27.53
CA ASP A 17 1.49 -5.81 26.26
C ASP A 17 1.65 -4.61 25.33
N VAL A 18 2.75 -4.61 24.58
CA VAL A 18 2.94 -3.66 23.49
C VAL A 18 1.98 -4.10 22.40
N ASN A 19 0.81 -3.47 22.40
CA ASN A 19 -0.21 -3.63 21.38
C ASN A 19 0.42 -3.36 20.01
N ALA A 20 0.82 -4.42 19.31
CA ALA A 20 0.98 -4.38 17.86
C ALA A 20 -0.35 -3.85 17.31
N TYR A 21 -0.32 -2.80 16.48
CA TYR A 21 -1.53 -2.17 15.95
C TYR A 21 -2.49 -3.24 15.42
N SER A 22 -3.61 -3.44 16.12
CA SER A 22 -4.59 -4.47 15.78
C SER A 22 -5.40 -4.12 14.54
N SER A 23 -5.19 -2.94 13.96
CA SER A 23 -6.05 -2.35 12.91
C SER A 23 -5.31 -2.02 11.61
N GLY A 24 -4.13 -2.59 11.38
CA GLY A 24 -3.35 -2.37 10.15
C GLY A 24 -2.29 -1.28 10.24
N SER A 25 -1.56 -1.06 9.14
CA SER A 25 -0.66 0.10 9.04
C SER A 25 -1.45 1.42 9.13
N PRO A 26 -0.85 2.53 9.59
CA PRO A 26 -1.48 3.85 9.52
C PRO A 26 -1.95 4.22 8.10
N ASP A 27 -2.96 5.08 7.98
CA ASP A 27 -3.53 5.52 6.69
C ASP A 27 -2.50 6.15 5.74
N ALA A 28 -1.47 6.76 6.33
CA ALA A 28 -0.37 7.44 5.67
C ALA A 28 0.96 6.67 5.74
N PHE A 29 0.95 5.36 6.02
CA PHE A 29 2.17 4.54 6.19
C PHE A 29 3.20 4.69 5.05
N CYS A 30 2.72 4.87 3.83
CA CYS A 30 3.50 5.07 2.62
C CYS A 30 3.32 6.49 2.03
N GLN A 31 2.89 7.45 2.84
CA GLN A 31 2.85 8.87 2.51
C GLN A 31 3.91 9.61 3.32
N TYR A 32 4.41 10.69 2.75
CA TYR A 32 5.31 11.60 3.42
C TYR A 32 4.93 13.03 3.05
N ASP A 33 4.84 13.90 4.05
CA ASP A 33 4.40 15.29 3.83
C ASP A 33 5.57 16.24 3.54
N ARG A 34 6.80 15.80 3.79
CA ARG A 34 8.02 16.61 3.62
C ARG A 34 9.08 15.89 2.77
N LEU A 35 9.93 16.69 2.12
CA LEU A 35 10.96 16.21 1.18
C LEU A 35 12.11 15.42 1.84
N ASP A 36 12.24 15.49 3.15
CA ASP A 36 13.14 14.72 4.01
C ASP A 36 12.56 13.36 4.42
N GLY A 37 11.22 13.20 4.41
CA GLY A 37 10.50 11.96 4.71
C GLY A 37 10.28 11.02 3.52
N ARG A 38 10.89 11.28 2.35
CA ARG A 38 10.63 10.56 1.08
C ARG A 38 11.16 9.14 1.00
N ASN A 39 11.70 8.62 2.10
CA ASN A 39 12.04 7.22 2.23
C ASN A 39 10.76 6.46 2.56
N VAL A 40 10.15 5.79 1.57
CA VAL A 40 9.06 4.83 1.83
C VAL A 40 9.71 3.61 2.45
N ILE A 41 9.97 3.72 3.75
CA ILE A 41 10.49 2.61 4.52
C ILE A 41 9.30 1.68 4.70
N LEU A 42 9.23 0.60 3.91
CA LEU A 42 8.23 -0.47 4.08
C LEU A 42 8.49 -1.26 5.39
N ARG A 43 9.02 -0.63 6.43
CA ARG A 43 9.27 -1.26 7.73
C ARG A 43 8.11 -0.88 8.66
N PRO A 44 7.55 -1.84 9.40
CA PRO A 44 6.65 -1.51 10.49
C PRO A 44 7.37 -0.58 11.48
N GLY A 45 6.63 0.27 12.19
CA GLY A 45 7.17 1.19 13.21
C GLY A 45 7.67 0.51 14.48
N HIS A 46 8.09 -0.76 14.39
CA HIS A 46 8.72 -1.48 15.48
C HIS A 46 10.20 -1.12 15.47
N ASN A 47 10.77 -0.76 16.62
CA ASN A 47 12.19 -0.39 16.76
C ASN A 47 13.13 -1.61 16.70
N VAL A 48 12.83 -2.56 15.81
CA VAL A 48 13.56 -3.81 15.59
C VAL A 48 14.05 -3.81 14.14
N ARG A 49 15.05 -4.64 13.80
CA ARG A 49 15.48 -4.82 12.40
C ARG A 49 14.67 -5.93 11.72
N PRO A 50 14.41 -5.84 10.40
CA PRO A 50 13.79 -6.94 9.66
C PRO A 50 14.66 -8.19 9.74
N ARG A 51 14.03 -9.35 9.70
CA ARG A 51 14.70 -10.63 9.53
C ARG A 51 15.29 -10.71 8.12
N ASN A 52 16.55 -11.14 8.05
CA ASN A 52 17.29 -11.37 6.81
C ASN A 52 17.93 -12.77 6.91
N PRO A 53 17.90 -13.61 5.85
CA PRO A 53 17.32 -13.41 4.51
C PRO A 53 15.79 -13.42 4.45
N ALA A 54 15.22 -12.58 3.58
CA ALA A 54 13.80 -12.53 3.24
C ALA A 54 13.58 -12.82 1.73
N PRO A 55 12.55 -13.60 1.34
CA PRO A 55 11.78 -14.58 2.12
C PRO A 55 12.20 -16.02 1.80
N HIS A 56 12.21 -16.90 2.81
CA HIS A 56 12.22 -18.35 2.58
C HIS A 56 10.84 -19.01 2.78
N GLY A 57 9.88 -18.31 3.39
CA GLY A 57 8.54 -18.87 3.66
C GLY A 57 7.37 -18.16 2.99
N TYR A 58 7.48 -16.88 2.65
CA TYR A 58 6.35 -16.10 2.11
C TYR A 58 6.48 -15.88 0.62
N ARG A 59 5.37 -15.97 -0.11
CA ARG A 59 5.32 -15.77 -1.56
C ARG A 59 4.25 -14.76 -1.93
N LEU A 60 4.63 -13.80 -2.78
CA LEU A 60 3.69 -12.96 -3.51
C LEU A 60 3.50 -13.52 -4.91
N GLU A 61 2.27 -13.85 -5.23
CA GLU A 61 1.86 -14.39 -6.51
C GLU A 61 0.94 -13.39 -7.19
N THR A 62 1.06 -13.29 -8.52
CA THR A 62 0.19 -12.48 -9.36
C THR A 62 -0.45 -13.36 -10.41
N GLY A 63 -1.72 -13.12 -10.69
CA GLY A 63 -2.46 -13.83 -11.72
C GLY A 63 -3.44 -12.89 -12.40
N GLN A 64 -3.70 -13.10 -13.69
CA GLN A 64 -4.70 -12.32 -14.40
C GLN A 64 -6.09 -12.67 -13.82
N PHE A 65 -6.82 -11.67 -13.34
CA PHE A 65 -8.19 -11.87 -12.87
C PHE A 65 -9.20 -11.56 -13.98
N ASN A 66 -9.00 -10.43 -14.66
CA ASN A 66 -9.78 -10.02 -15.83
C ASN A 66 -8.89 -9.10 -16.72
N PRO A 67 -9.35 -8.68 -17.91
CA PRO A 67 -8.54 -7.86 -18.80
C PRO A 67 -8.06 -6.52 -18.22
N LYS A 68 -8.67 -6.05 -17.13
CA LYS A 68 -8.42 -4.75 -16.52
C LYS A 68 -7.81 -4.83 -15.11
N SER A 69 -7.55 -6.02 -14.56
CA SER A 69 -7.02 -6.15 -13.19
C SER A 69 -6.30 -7.46 -12.93
N LEU A 70 -5.43 -7.44 -11.93
CA LEU A 70 -4.70 -8.60 -11.45
C LEU A 70 -5.23 -9.06 -10.09
N ARG A 71 -5.24 -10.38 -9.88
CA ARG A 71 -5.30 -11.00 -8.56
C ARG A 71 -3.89 -11.02 -8.00
N VAL A 72 -3.73 -10.52 -6.78
CA VAL A 72 -2.47 -10.59 -6.05
C VAL A 72 -2.72 -11.38 -4.77
N THR A 73 -1.85 -12.35 -4.49
CA THR A 73 -2.01 -13.27 -3.37
C THR A 73 -0.71 -13.35 -2.58
N LEU A 74 -0.80 -13.07 -1.28
CA LEU A 74 0.29 -13.29 -0.32
C LEU A 74 0.03 -14.61 0.41
N ARG A 75 0.99 -15.54 0.34
CA ARG A 75 0.92 -16.86 0.99
C ARG A 75 2.06 -17.06 1.97
N ALA A 76 1.76 -17.68 3.10
CA ALA A 76 2.76 -18.28 3.97
C ALA A 76 3.19 -19.66 3.46
N ALA A 77 4.28 -20.18 4.01
CA ALA A 77 4.72 -21.55 3.77
C ALA A 77 3.73 -22.54 4.40
N PRO A 78 3.73 -23.82 3.98
CA PRO A 78 2.97 -24.86 4.67
C PRO A 78 3.26 -24.84 6.18
N ASN A 79 2.20 -24.90 6.98
CA ASN A 79 2.25 -24.83 8.46
C ASN A 79 2.80 -23.52 9.04
N ASP A 80 2.84 -22.44 8.25
CA ASP A 80 3.25 -21.11 8.70
C ASP A 80 2.11 -20.08 8.53
N TYR A 81 2.24 -18.91 9.18
CA TYR A 81 1.23 -17.85 9.18
C TYR A 81 1.86 -16.46 9.32
N PHE A 82 1.09 -15.44 8.97
CA PHE A 82 1.39 -14.03 9.24
C PHE A 82 0.19 -13.35 9.89
N ARG A 83 0.43 -12.32 10.70
CA ARG A 83 -0.61 -11.53 11.39
C ARG A 83 -0.80 -10.18 10.73
N GLY A 84 0.30 -9.53 10.37
CA GLY A 84 0.31 -8.25 9.68
C GLY A 84 0.91 -8.35 8.30
N PHE A 85 0.45 -7.49 7.41
CA PHE A 85 1.08 -7.30 6.11
C PHE A 85 0.88 -5.87 5.61
N PHE A 86 1.73 -5.46 4.68
CA PHE A 86 1.53 -4.30 3.82
C PHE A 86 2.02 -4.66 2.42
N VAL A 87 1.22 -4.41 1.38
CA VAL A 87 1.60 -4.66 -0.01
C VAL A 87 1.41 -3.40 -0.84
N GLN A 88 2.37 -3.15 -1.73
CA GLN A 88 2.36 -2.04 -2.68
C GLN A 88 2.77 -2.53 -4.08
N ALA A 89 2.20 -1.94 -5.11
CA ALA A 89 2.67 -2.08 -6.49
C ALA A 89 3.60 -0.90 -6.83
N THR A 90 4.75 -1.19 -7.41
CA THR A 90 5.78 -0.19 -7.76
C THR A 90 6.51 -0.57 -9.05
N ARG A 91 7.52 0.20 -9.44
CA ARG A 91 8.39 -0.17 -10.58
C ARG A 91 9.07 -1.50 -10.29
N ALA A 92 9.19 -2.32 -11.32
CA ALA A 92 9.99 -3.54 -11.23
C ALA A 92 11.42 -3.22 -10.76
N ASP A 93 11.93 -4.07 -9.88
CA ASP A 93 13.31 -4.02 -9.37
C ASP A 93 13.68 -2.70 -8.69
N PHE A 94 12.67 -1.92 -8.25
CA PHE A 94 12.91 -0.66 -7.55
C PHE A 94 13.56 -0.93 -6.18
N PRO A 95 14.73 -0.35 -5.86
CA PRO A 95 15.47 -0.67 -4.64
C PRO A 95 14.69 -0.33 -3.36
N LEU A 96 14.65 -1.24 -2.37
CA LEU A 96 13.86 -1.07 -1.14
C LEU A 96 14.06 0.31 -0.48
N GLU A 97 15.32 0.72 -0.35
CA GLU A 97 15.75 1.93 0.35
C GLU A 97 15.83 3.18 -0.56
N ALA A 98 15.42 3.08 -1.83
CA ALA A 98 15.42 4.23 -2.72
C ALA A 98 14.32 5.23 -2.32
N ILE A 99 14.68 6.51 -2.33
CA ILE A 99 13.73 7.61 -2.15
C ILE A 99 12.77 7.68 -3.35
N ASN A 100 11.61 8.31 -3.16
CA ASN A 100 10.67 8.58 -4.25
C ASN A 100 10.15 7.31 -4.93
N ARG A 101 9.95 6.23 -4.16
CA ARG A 101 9.30 5.02 -4.63
C ARG A 101 7.88 5.34 -5.10
N PRO A 102 7.54 5.14 -6.38
CA PRO A 102 6.18 5.36 -6.85
C PRO A 102 5.27 4.23 -6.40
N ALA A 103 4.02 4.56 -6.08
CA ALA A 103 2.98 3.62 -5.72
C ALA A 103 1.89 3.62 -6.81
N TYR A 104 1.53 2.44 -7.30
CA TYR A 104 0.65 2.31 -8.45
C TYR A 104 -0.70 1.68 -8.14
N GLY A 105 -1.71 2.17 -8.85
CA GLY A 105 -3.02 1.55 -8.96
C GLY A 105 -3.85 1.61 -7.69
N THR A 106 -4.92 0.83 -7.72
CA THR A 106 -5.92 0.77 -6.66
C THR A 106 -6.08 -0.67 -6.23
N PHE A 107 -5.91 -0.91 -4.93
CA PHE A 107 -6.20 -2.20 -4.32
C PHE A 107 -7.66 -2.27 -3.86
N ARG A 108 -8.31 -3.40 -4.16
CA ARG A 108 -9.64 -3.76 -3.65
C ARG A 108 -9.53 -5.02 -2.78
N PRO A 109 -9.81 -4.93 -1.47
CA PRO A 109 -9.92 -6.09 -0.60
C PRO A 109 -10.93 -7.10 -1.12
N LEU A 110 -10.64 -8.39 -0.95
CA LEU A 110 -11.59 -9.49 -1.23
C LEU A 110 -12.14 -10.13 0.05
N ASP A 111 -11.59 -9.74 1.21
CA ASP A 111 -11.98 -10.25 2.51
C ASP A 111 -11.99 -9.14 3.57
N ALA A 112 -12.56 -9.45 4.73
CA ALA A 112 -12.59 -8.56 5.87
C ALA A 112 -11.22 -8.46 6.59
N ASN A 113 -10.20 -9.20 6.14
CA ASN A 113 -8.86 -9.20 6.72
C ASN A 113 -7.96 -8.12 6.12
N SER A 114 -8.44 -7.42 5.09
CA SER A 114 -7.64 -6.52 4.27
C SER A 114 -8.34 -5.17 4.06
N GLN A 115 -7.56 -4.09 4.02
CA GLN A 115 -8.06 -2.75 3.75
C GLN A 115 -7.05 -1.94 2.95
N ALA A 116 -7.54 -1.10 2.05
CA ALA A 116 -6.71 -0.29 1.20
C ALA A 116 -6.05 0.86 2.01
N ARG A 117 -4.81 1.20 1.67
CA ARG A 117 -4.03 2.27 2.30
C ARG A 117 -3.54 3.29 1.30
N ARG A 118 -3.81 4.55 1.59
CA ARG A 118 -3.42 5.65 0.71
C ARG A 118 -1.90 5.72 0.74
N CYS A 119 -1.29 5.33 -0.35
CA CYS A 119 0.06 5.78 -0.68
C CYS A 119 -0.05 7.01 -1.55
N ARG A 120 1.04 7.79 -1.62
CA ARG A 120 1.16 8.83 -2.65
C ARG A 120 1.21 8.16 -4.03
N ALA A 121 0.03 7.89 -4.56
CA ALA A 121 -0.20 7.67 -5.97
C ALA A 121 -0.38 9.05 -6.60
N ALA A 122 0.21 9.23 -7.77
CA ALA A 122 0.22 10.49 -8.48
C ALA A 122 -1.18 11.02 -8.82
N VAL A 123 -2.15 10.11 -8.99
CA VAL A 123 -3.56 10.42 -9.26
C VAL A 123 -4.43 9.27 -8.72
N GLY A 124 -5.49 9.58 -7.96
CA GLY A 124 -6.48 8.59 -7.48
C GLY A 124 -6.04 7.69 -6.31
N GLY A 125 -6.97 7.33 -5.42
CA GLY A 125 -6.74 6.32 -4.37
C GLY A 125 -6.58 4.92 -4.99
N VAL A 126 -5.77 3.99 -4.50
CA VAL A 126 -5.14 3.78 -3.20
C VAL A 126 -3.95 2.84 -3.45
N GLY A 127 -2.70 3.35 -3.39
CA GLY A 127 -1.48 2.64 -3.83
C GLY A 127 -0.87 1.63 -2.84
N GLY A 128 -1.64 1.12 -1.89
CA GLY A 128 -1.22 0.09 -0.94
C GLY A 128 -2.41 -0.65 -0.30
N ILE A 129 -2.14 -1.78 0.34
CA ILE A 129 -3.14 -2.57 1.09
C ILE A 129 -2.50 -3.20 2.33
N THR A 130 -3.23 -3.26 3.43
CA THR A 130 -2.76 -3.80 4.71
C THR A 130 -3.82 -4.64 5.40
N HIS A 131 -3.43 -5.36 6.46
CA HIS A 131 -4.32 -6.11 7.32
C HIS A 131 -5.32 -5.22 8.09
N THR A 132 -6.46 -5.77 8.48
CA THR A 132 -7.46 -5.10 9.37
C THR A 132 -7.45 -5.62 10.80
N ASN A 133 -6.81 -6.77 11.02
CA ASN A 133 -6.75 -7.47 12.30
C ASN A 133 -5.45 -8.24 12.45
N ASN A 134 -5.06 -8.58 13.68
CA ASN A 134 -3.86 -9.34 14.01
C ASN A 134 -4.10 -10.87 14.10
N ARG A 135 -5.22 -11.41 13.58
CA ARG A 135 -5.46 -12.85 13.55
C ARG A 135 -4.48 -13.54 12.62
N ASP A 136 -4.20 -14.81 12.87
CA ASP A 136 -3.31 -15.61 12.02
C ASP A 136 -3.93 -15.79 10.63
N LYS A 137 -3.11 -15.62 9.59
CA LYS A 137 -3.47 -15.74 8.19
C LYS A 137 -2.43 -16.60 7.48
N ASN A 138 -2.88 -17.57 6.72
CA ASN A 138 -1.98 -18.34 5.84
C ASN A 138 -2.00 -17.78 4.41
N VAL A 139 -3.09 -17.13 4.03
CA VAL A 139 -3.28 -16.51 2.70
C VAL A 139 -4.15 -15.27 2.81
N VAL A 140 -3.83 -14.24 2.03
CA VAL A 140 -4.73 -13.13 1.70
C VAL A 140 -4.69 -12.87 0.21
N SER A 141 -5.82 -12.43 -0.36
CA SER A 141 -5.90 -12.07 -1.78
C SER A 141 -6.64 -10.76 -1.96
N PHE A 142 -6.23 -10.01 -2.97
CA PHE A 142 -6.82 -8.73 -3.31
C PHE A 142 -6.77 -8.52 -4.83
N ASP A 143 -7.72 -7.74 -5.34
CA ASP A 143 -7.66 -7.28 -6.72
C ASP A 143 -6.85 -5.99 -6.79
N TRP A 144 -6.05 -5.87 -7.83
CA TRP A 144 -5.29 -4.67 -8.13
C TRP A 144 -5.65 -4.16 -9.53
N TYR A 145 -6.05 -2.90 -9.57
CA TYR A 145 -6.42 -2.19 -10.79
C TYR A 145 -5.29 -1.23 -11.17
N PRO A 146 -4.65 -1.40 -12.34
CA PRO A 146 -3.69 -0.43 -12.81
C PRO A 146 -4.35 0.92 -13.08
N PRO A 147 -3.59 2.02 -12.98
CA PRO A 147 -4.02 3.31 -13.49
C PRO A 147 -4.56 3.24 -14.91
N ALA A 148 -5.70 3.86 -15.14
CA ALA A 148 -6.27 3.97 -16.48
C ALA A 148 -5.35 4.76 -17.41
N SER A 149 -5.33 4.38 -18.68
CA SER A 149 -4.70 5.14 -19.77
C SER A 149 -3.21 5.45 -19.58
N CYS A 150 -2.48 4.61 -18.85
CA CYS A 150 -1.03 4.76 -18.68
C CYS A 150 -0.32 3.40 -18.74
N ASN A 151 0.69 3.30 -19.61
CA ASN A 151 1.66 2.22 -19.57
C ASN A 151 2.69 2.50 -18.47
N LEU A 152 2.65 1.72 -17.39
CA LEU A 152 3.57 1.83 -16.25
C LEU A 152 4.92 1.16 -16.50
N GLY A 153 5.07 0.47 -17.63
CA GLY A 153 6.18 -0.46 -17.86
C GLY A 153 6.03 -1.71 -16.99
N ASN A 154 7.16 -2.27 -16.57
CA ASN A 154 7.16 -3.44 -15.69
C ASN A 154 6.84 -3.02 -14.26
N VAL A 155 5.87 -3.70 -13.67
CA VAL A 155 5.40 -3.50 -12.30
C VAL A 155 5.80 -4.70 -11.44
N GLN A 156 6.13 -4.45 -10.18
CA GLN A 156 6.38 -5.49 -9.20
C GLN A 156 5.63 -5.18 -7.91
N PHE A 157 5.09 -6.22 -7.28
CA PHE A 157 4.46 -6.12 -5.97
C PHE A 157 5.51 -6.41 -4.90
N VAL A 158 5.55 -5.57 -3.88
CA VAL A 158 6.48 -5.70 -2.76
C VAL A 158 5.65 -5.73 -1.47
N ALA A 159 5.95 -6.69 -0.61
CA ALA A 159 5.29 -6.84 0.68
C ALA A 159 6.26 -6.77 1.85
N THR A 160 5.68 -6.29 2.94
CA THR A 160 6.17 -6.43 4.29
C THR A 160 5.25 -7.37 5.02
N VAL A 161 5.81 -8.34 5.72
CA VAL A 161 5.08 -9.41 6.39
C VAL A 161 5.49 -9.45 7.85
N VAL A 162 4.52 -9.41 8.75
CA VAL A 162 4.70 -9.40 10.20
C VAL A 162 4.08 -10.67 10.76
N LYS A 163 4.90 -11.54 11.36
CA LYS A 163 4.43 -12.72 12.08
C LYS A 163 4.16 -12.39 13.55
N GLN A 164 5.09 -11.67 14.18
CA GLN A 164 4.98 -11.15 15.54
C GLN A 164 5.51 -9.73 15.62
N TYR A 165 5.28 -9.02 16.74
CA TYR A 165 5.71 -7.64 16.93
C TYR A 165 7.19 -7.41 16.56
N ASN A 166 8.08 -8.28 17.02
CA ASN A 166 9.52 -8.23 16.76
C ASN A 166 9.99 -9.18 15.64
N GLU A 167 9.06 -9.79 14.90
CA GLU A 167 9.36 -10.81 13.88
C GLU A 167 8.66 -10.47 12.57
N TYR A 168 9.42 -9.84 11.66
CA TYR A 168 8.91 -9.38 10.39
C TYR A 168 9.98 -9.40 9.29
N TRP A 169 9.52 -9.43 8.05
CA TRP A 169 10.34 -9.41 6.85
C TRP A 169 9.88 -8.29 5.94
N VAL A 170 10.82 -7.72 5.20
CA VAL A 170 10.58 -6.73 4.15
C VAL A 170 11.05 -7.28 2.82
N ASP A 171 10.67 -6.61 1.73
CA ASP A 171 11.12 -6.94 0.37
C ASP A 171 10.70 -8.32 -0.15
N VAL A 172 9.55 -8.83 0.31
CA VAL A 172 8.92 -10.00 -0.31
C VAL A 172 8.39 -9.55 -1.68
N ARG A 173 8.99 -10.03 -2.78
CA ARG A 173 8.66 -9.58 -4.13
C ARG A 173 7.85 -10.61 -4.91
N SER A 174 6.93 -10.13 -5.74
CA SER A 174 6.32 -10.93 -6.81
C SER A 174 7.28 -11.08 -8.00
N PRO A 175 7.00 -12.01 -8.93
CA PRO A 175 7.51 -11.90 -10.29
C PRO A 175 7.17 -10.53 -10.91
N ASN A 176 8.00 -10.09 -11.85
CA ASN A 176 7.73 -8.89 -12.63
C ASN A 176 6.49 -9.12 -13.50
N VAL A 177 5.57 -8.17 -13.47
CA VAL A 177 4.41 -8.17 -14.34
C VAL A 177 4.64 -7.18 -15.48
N THR A 178 4.59 -7.71 -16.69
CA THR A 178 4.86 -6.97 -17.93
C THR A 178 3.56 -6.59 -18.63
N GLY A 179 3.62 -5.59 -19.51
CA GLY A 179 2.49 -5.23 -20.37
C GLY A 179 1.28 -4.63 -19.65
N ILE A 180 1.47 -4.05 -18.46
CA ILE A 180 0.36 -3.41 -17.73
C ILE A 180 0.18 -1.97 -18.21
N GLY A 181 -1.03 -1.69 -18.71
CA GLY A 181 -1.48 -0.35 -19.05
C GLY A 181 -1.99 -0.22 -20.48
N PHE A 182 -2.39 1.00 -20.86
CA PHE A 182 -2.83 1.31 -22.23
C PHE A 182 -1.63 1.57 -23.14
N GLN A 183 -1.65 1.03 -24.37
CA GLN A 183 -0.74 1.44 -25.43
C GLN A 183 -1.33 2.66 -26.16
N GLY A 184 -0.86 3.86 -25.82
CA GLY A 184 -1.27 5.13 -26.45
C GLY A 184 -0.45 6.31 -25.94
N GLU A 185 -0.76 7.52 -26.42
CA GLU A 185 -0.02 8.73 -26.07
C GLU A 185 0.04 8.94 -24.55
N ARG A 186 1.23 9.28 -24.03
CA ARG A 186 1.45 9.60 -22.61
C ARG A 186 0.81 10.95 -22.29
N GLY A 187 -0.51 10.94 -22.08
CA GLY A 187 -1.23 12.06 -21.51
C GLY A 187 -0.62 12.47 -20.17
N ILE A 188 -0.86 13.70 -19.76
CA ILE A 188 -0.28 14.32 -18.56
C ILE A 188 -0.43 13.45 -17.29
N LEU A 189 -1.54 12.71 -17.15
CA LEU A 189 -1.75 11.78 -16.02
C LEU A 189 -0.71 10.66 -16.01
N CYS A 190 -0.32 10.13 -17.18
CA CYS A 190 0.70 9.10 -17.27
C CYS A 190 2.11 9.64 -16.97
N GLN A 191 2.37 10.90 -17.32
CA GLN A 191 3.60 11.58 -16.89
C GLN A 191 3.63 11.71 -15.37
N LEU A 192 2.48 12.05 -14.76
CA LEU A 192 2.34 12.15 -13.31
C LEU A 192 2.55 10.78 -12.64
N TYR A 193 2.00 9.68 -13.16
CA TYR A 193 2.28 8.34 -12.63
C TYR A 193 3.76 7.96 -12.72
N ASN A 194 4.47 8.39 -13.77
CA ASN A 194 5.90 8.15 -13.89
C ASN A 194 6.71 9.01 -12.93
N ASP A 195 6.39 10.30 -12.79
CA ASP A 195 7.08 11.18 -11.86
C ASP A 195 6.08 11.86 -10.91
N PRO A 196 5.61 11.13 -9.87
CA PRO A 196 4.64 11.66 -8.93
C PRO A 196 5.16 12.85 -8.11
N PHE A 197 6.46 13.16 -8.19
CA PHE A 197 7.10 14.22 -7.41
C PHE A 197 7.36 15.49 -8.20
N ASN A 198 7.07 15.48 -9.50
CA ASN A 198 7.20 16.65 -10.34
C ASN A 198 6.06 17.64 -10.06
N THR A 199 6.38 18.75 -9.39
CA THR A 199 5.41 19.77 -9.01
C THR A 199 4.78 20.48 -10.22
N GLY A 200 5.53 20.64 -11.31
CA GLY A 200 5.01 21.22 -12.56
C GLY A 200 3.92 20.34 -13.17
N ILE A 201 4.16 19.02 -13.23
CA ILE A 201 3.14 18.07 -13.70
C ILE A 201 1.93 18.03 -12.76
N GLN A 202 2.15 18.04 -11.44
CA GLN A 202 1.06 18.08 -10.46
C GLN A 202 0.16 19.31 -10.66
N GLN A 203 0.75 20.51 -10.77
CA GLN A 203 0.02 21.75 -10.99
C GLN A 203 -0.75 21.74 -12.31
N GLU A 204 -0.13 21.21 -13.37
CA GLU A 204 -0.77 21.09 -14.68
C GLU A 204 -1.99 20.15 -14.64
N VAL A 205 -1.87 18.99 -13.97
CA VAL A 205 -3.00 18.07 -13.80
C VAL A 205 -4.14 18.74 -13.01
N ILE A 206 -3.83 19.43 -11.92
CA ILE A 206 -4.84 20.16 -11.12
C ILE A 206 -5.55 21.21 -11.97
N ARG A 207 -4.79 21.97 -12.77
CA ARG A 207 -5.33 23.00 -13.67
C ARG A 207 -6.31 22.40 -14.67
N LEU A 208 -5.92 21.32 -15.35
CA LEU A 208 -6.74 20.65 -16.35
C LEU A 208 -8.01 20.03 -15.75
N LEU A 209 -7.89 19.38 -14.59
CA LEU A 209 -9.05 18.82 -13.88
C LEU A 209 -10.06 19.91 -13.49
N SER A 210 -9.56 21.06 -13.04
CA SER A 210 -10.40 22.20 -12.67
C SER A 210 -11.15 22.77 -13.88
N GLN A 211 -10.47 22.91 -15.02
CA GLN A 211 -11.10 23.35 -16.29
C GLN A 211 -12.19 22.36 -16.75
N GLN A 212 -11.90 21.06 -16.67
CA GLN A 212 -12.86 20.03 -17.06
C GLN A 212 -14.13 20.05 -16.18
N GLN A 213 -13.97 20.22 -14.86
CA GLN A 213 -15.10 20.34 -13.93
C GLN A 213 -15.97 21.57 -14.23
N GLN A 214 -15.35 22.71 -14.54
CA GLN A 214 -16.08 23.93 -14.92
C GLN A 214 -16.87 23.73 -16.21
N GLN A 215 -16.28 23.11 -17.24
CA GLN A 215 -16.96 22.81 -18.50
C GLN A 215 -18.15 21.85 -18.29
N GLN A 216 -17.99 20.81 -17.47
CA GLN A 216 -19.08 19.89 -17.16
C GLN A 216 -20.22 20.59 -16.41
N GLY A 217 -19.91 21.46 -15.45
CA GLY A 217 -20.91 22.25 -14.74
C GLY A 217 -21.67 23.21 -15.68
N GLN A 218 -20.97 23.86 -16.61
CA GLN A 218 -21.61 24.72 -17.62
C GLN A 218 -22.52 23.92 -18.55
N GLN A 219 -22.07 22.75 -19.03
CA GLN A 219 -22.89 21.88 -19.88
C GLN A 219 -24.15 21.37 -19.16
N GLN A 220 -24.04 20.98 -17.89
CA GLN A 220 -25.19 20.57 -17.08
C GLN A 220 -26.17 21.72 -16.87
N GLY A 221 -25.68 22.93 -16.58
CA GLY A 221 -26.51 24.11 -16.44
C GLY A 221 -27.27 24.47 -17.74
N GLN A 222 -26.59 24.39 -18.89
CA GLN A 222 -27.20 24.62 -20.20
C GLN A 222 -28.26 23.56 -20.54
N GLN A 223 -27.99 22.27 -20.27
CA GLN A 223 -28.97 21.20 -20.46
C GLN A 223 -30.20 21.37 -19.57
N GLN A 224 -30.02 21.86 -18.34
CA GLN A 224 -31.13 22.09 -17.42
C GLN A 224 -31.99 23.29 -17.86
N GLN A 225 -31.36 24.37 -18.31
CA GLN A 225 -32.06 25.54 -18.87
C GLN A 225 -32.86 25.18 -20.14
N ALA A 226 -32.27 24.37 -21.04
CA ALA A 226 -32.95 23.92 -22.26
C ALA A 226 -34.17 23.02 -21.98
N ARG A 227 -34.15 22.23 -20.89
CA ARG A 227 -35.28 21.39 -20.46
C ARG A 227 -36.41 22.17 -19.78
N THR A 228 -36.10 23.31 -19.15
CA THR A 228 -37.12 24.17 -18.53
C THR A 228 -37.78 25.14 -19.51
N ALA A 229 -37.20 25.32 -20.69
CA ALA A 229 -37.68 26.26 -21.71
C ALA A 229 -38.52 25.62 -22.83
N GLY A 230 -38.70 24.29 -22.81
CA GLY A 230 -39.57 23.53 -23.73
C GLY A 230 -40.63 22.77 -22.97
#